data_AF-A0A353E5M5-F1
#
_entry.id   AF-A0A353E5M5-F1
#
_cell.length_a   1.000
_cell.length_b   1.000
_cell.length_c   1.000
_cell.angle_alpha   90.00
_cell.angle_beta   90.00
_cell.angle_gamma   90.00
#
_symmetry.space_group_name_H-M   'P 1'
#
loop_
_entity.id
_entity.type
_entity.pdbx_description
1 polymer ?
#
loop_
_entity_poly.entity_id
_entity_poly.type
_entity_poly.pdbx_seq_one_letter_code
_entity_poly.pdbx_strand_id
1 'polypeptide(L)'
;MEKYTGRPTSLEGRSEVEVNTYDFLDKLRISYETMCHPAAFTMEECQEVEKNLGAPICKNLFLCNRQQTQFYLLMLPGEKHFKTKFLSSELGCARLSFATEDHMVELLGIHPGAVSPMGLMNDKDNLETLPPRPIGEVCASYRT
;
A
#
# COMPACT_ATOMS: atom_id res chain seq x y z
N MET A 1 9.56 -19.95 4.18
CA MET A 1 8.67 -19.16 3.30
C MET A 1 7.88 -20.15 2.45
N GLU A 2 6.59 -19.93 2.30
CA GLU A 2 5.70 -20.79 1.50
C GLU A 2 5.13 -19.98 0.35
N LYS A 3 5.12 -20.53 -0.87
CA LYS A 3 4.63 -19.85 -2.07
C LYS A 3 3.42 -20.60 -2.62
N TYR A 4 2.38 -19.86 -2.94
CA TYR A 4 1.12 -20.37 -3.50
C TYR A 4 0.80 -19.63 -4.79
N THR A 5 0.21 -20.35 -5.75
CA THR A 5 -0.48 -19.74 -6.89
C THR A 5 -1.94 -19.51 -6.46
N GLY A 6 -2.34 -18.25 -6.28
CA GLY A 6 -3.62 -17.87 -5.69
C GLY A 6 -3.62 -17.85 -4.16
N ARG A 7 -4.78 -18.11 -3.55
CA ARG A 7 -4.96 -18.10 -2.09
C ARG A 7 -4.29 -19.31 -1.42
N PRO A 8 -3.78 -19.15 -0.19
CA PRO A 8 -3.23 -20.26 0.60
C PRO A 8 -4.28 -21.31 0.97
N THR A 9 -3.83 -22.55 1.20
CA THR A 9 -4.71 -23.69 1.47
C THR A 9 -5.44 -23.59 2.82
N SER A 10 -4.86 -22.90 3.80
CA SER A 10 -5.49 -22.60 5.09
C SER A 10 -5.56 -21.10 5.32
N LEU A 11 -6.72 -20.67 5.85
CA LEU A 11 -6.99 -19.29 6.25
C LEU A 11 -6.83 -19.08 7.77
N GLU A 12 -6.46 -20.13 8.50
CA GLU A 12 -6.28 -20.05 9.95
C GLU A 12 -5.16 -19.05 10.31
N GLY A 13 -5.45 -18.14 11.24
CA GLY A 13 -4.52 -17.09 11.67
C GLY A 13 -4.36 -15.90 10.71
N ARG A 14 -5.12 -15.85 9.61
CA ARG A 14 -5.10 -14.72 8.65
C ARG A 14 -6.08 -13.63 9.06
N SER A 15 -5.73 -12.38 8.74
CA SER A 15 -6.61 -11.24 9.02
C SER A 15 -7.82 -11.21 8.09
N GLU A 16 -8.91 -10.56 8.51
CA GLU A 16 -10.10 -10.36 7.67
C GLU A 16 -9.75 -9.62 6.38
N VAL A 17 -8.87 -8.61 6.46
CA VAL A 17 -8.40 -7.83 5.29
C VAL A 17 -7.70 -8.72 4.27
N GLU A 18 -6.87 -9.64 4.74
CA GLU A 18 -6.15 -10.58 3.86
C GLU A 18 -7.12 -11.53 3.15
N VAL A 19 -8.10 -12.09 3.88
CA VAL A 19 -9.13 -12.95 3.30
C VAL A 19 -9.97 -12.19 2.26
N ASN A 20 -10.40 -10.97 2.59
CA ASN A 20 -11.15 -10.12 1.67
C ASN A 20 -10.36 -9.77 0.40
N THR A 21 -9.03 -9.64 0.51
CA THR A 21 -8.15 -9.40 -0.64
C THR A 21 -8.20 -10.58 -1.61
N TYR A 22 -8.10 -11.82 -1.10
CA TYR A 22 -8.21 -13.01 -1.95
C TYR A 22 -9.57 -13.07 -2.64
N ASP A 23 -10.65 -12.89 -1.88
CA ASP A 23 -12.01 -12.97 -2.41
C ASP A 23 -12.25 -11.89 -3.49
N PHE A 24 -11.69 -10.69 -3.31
CA PHE A 24 -11.75 -9.61 -4.30
C PHE A 24 -11.00 -9.96 -5.59
N LEU A 25 -9.76 -10.45 -5.49
CA LEU A 25 -8.94 -10.84 -6.64
C LEU A 25 -9.57 -12.03 -7.39
N ASP A 26 -10.06 -13.03 -6.66
CA ASP A 26 -10.74 -14.21 -7.21
C ASP A 26 -12.02 -13.79 -7.95
N LYS A 27 -12.82 -12.88 -7.37
CA LYS A 27 -14.03 -12.32 -8.00
C LYS A 27 -13.74 -11.59 -9.30
N LEU A 28 -12.62 -10.85 -9.36
CA LEU A 28 -12.15 -10.17 -10.57
C LEU A 28 -11.44 -11.10 -11.56
N ARG A 29 -11.20 -12.37 -11.18
CA ARG A 29 -10.45 -13.37 -11.95
C ARG A 29 -9.03 -12.91 -12.28
N ILE A 30 -8.41 -12.17 -11.36
CA ILE A 30 -7.02 -11.75 -11.47
C ILE A 30 -6.14 -12.90 -10.96
N SER A 31 -5.16 -13.30 -11.74
CA SER A 31 -4.16 -14.29 -11.30
C SER A 31 -3.11 -13.61 -10.43
N TYR A 32 -2.79 -14.22 -9.28
CA TYR A 32 -1.79 -13.72 -8.34
C TYR A 32 -1.00 -14.87 -7.71
N GLU A 33 0.16 -14.53 -7.14
CA GLU A 33 0.95 -15.43 -6.31
C GLU A 33 0.98 -14.89 -4.88
N THR A 34 0.87 -15.77 -3.89
CA THR A 34 0.97 -15.40 -2.48
C THR A 34 2.25 -15.98 -1.91
N MET A 35 3.06 -15.16 -1.27
CA MET A 35 4.26 -15.59 -0.53
C MET A 35 4.05 -15.34 0.96
N CYS A 36 4.01 -16.41 1.76
CA CYS A 36 3.92 -16.33 3.20
C CYS A 36 5.33 -16.35 3.82
N HIS A 37 5.62 -15.32 4.61
CA HIS A 37 6.85 -15.16 5.35
C HIS A 37 6.54 -14.62 6.76
N PRO A 38 7.39 -14.90 7.76
CA PRO A 38 7.29 -14.21 9.06
C PRO A 38 7.51 -12.71 8.87
N ALA A 39 6.96 -11.89 9.77
CA ALA A 39 7.17 -10.45 9.73
C ALA A 39 8.68 -10.11 9.70
N ALA A 40 9.08 -9.34 8.69
CA ALA A 40 10.45 -8.87 8.52
C ALA A 40 10.59 -7.52 9.21
N PHE A 41 11.49 -7.42 10.18
CA PHE A 41 11.76 -6.19 10.93
C PHE A 41 13.13 -5.58 10.61
N THR A 42 14.00 -6.36 9.99
CA THR A 42 15.34 -5.95 9.59
C THR A 42 15.42 -5.71 8.08
N MET A 43 16.44 -4.96 7.65
CA MET A 43 16.68 -4.70 6.23
C MET A 43 17.10 -5.98 5.50
N GLU A 44 17.87 -6.84 6.18
CA GLU A 44 18.35 -8.11 5.67
C GLU A 44 17.18 -9.08 5.39
N GLU A 45 16.22 -9.18 6.32
CA GLU A 45 15.01 -9.98 6.10
C GLU A 45 14.18 -9.43 4.93
N CYS A 46 14.03 -8.11 4.81
CA CYS A 46 13.33 -7.49 3.68
C CYS A 46 14.00 -7.83 2.33
N GLN A 47 15.33 -7.79 2.26
CA GLN A 47 16.09 -8.13 1.05
C GLN A 47 15.94 -9.61 0.67
N GLU A 48 15.89 -10.50 1.66
CA GLU A 48 15.64 -11.93 1.41
C GLU A 48 14.23 -12.15 0.85
N VAL A 49 13.22 -11.48 1.40
CA VAL A 49 11.84 -11.53 0.88
C VAL A 49 11.78 -11.00 -0.55
N GLU A 50 12.42 -9.86 -0.84
CA GLU A 50 12.44 -9.26 -2.18
C GLU A 50 13.09 -10.19 -3.21
N LYS A 51 14.21 -10.81 -2.85
CA LYS A 51 14.91 -11.78 -3.71
C LYS A 51 14.05 -13.00 -4.01
N ASN A 52 13.32 -13.52 -3.02
CA ASN A 52 12.44 -14.67 -3.20
C ASN A 52 11.18 -14.32 -4.00
N LEU A 53 10.62 -13.13 -3.78
CA LEU A 53 9.45 -12.65 -4.52
C LEU A 53 9.79 -12.41 -6.00
N GLY A 54 11.03 -12.02 -6.31
CA GLY A 54 11.47 -11.72 -7.66
C GLY A 54 10.88 -10.41 -8.21
N ALA A 55 10.35 -9.57 -7.32
CA ALA A 55 9.74 -8.28 -7.65
C ALA A 55 10.10 -7.25 -6.55
N PRO A 56 10.27 -5.97 -6.91
CA PRO A 56 10.66 -4.94 -5.96
C PRO A 56 9.55 -4.71 -4.93
N ILE A 57 9.92 -4.71 -3.65
CA ILE A 57 8.97 -4.40 -2.58
C ILE A 57 8.75 -2.88 -2.55
N CYS A 58 7.48 -2.49 -2.60
CA CYS A 58 7.06 -1.12 -2.45
C CYS A 58 6.65 -0.85 -1.00
N LYS A 59 7.12 0.25 -0.43
CA LYS A 59 6.53 0.84 0.77
C LYS A 59 5.31 1.67 0.40
N ASN A 60 4.29 1.58 1.24
CA ASN A 60 3.05 2.34 1.09
C ASN A 60 2.96 3.33 2.23
N LEU A 61 2.75 4.61 1.92
CA LEU A 61 2.61 5.68 2.91
C LEU A 61 1.21 6.25 2.81
N PHE A 62 0.49 6.29 3.93
CA PHE A 62 -0.82 6.93 4.02
C PHE A 62 -0.67 8.36 4.54
N LEU A 63 -1.03 9.32 3.70
CA LEU A 63 -0.78 10.74 3.91
C LEU A 63 -2.09 11.53 3.86
N CYS A 64 -2.10 12.70 4.48
CA CYS A 64 -3.24 13.62 4.43
C CYS A 64 -2.77 15.07 4.34
N ASN A 65 -3.67 15.97 3.92
CA ASN A 65 -3.45 17.40 4.08
C ASN A 65 -3.55 17.80 5.58
N ARG A 66 -3.15 19.04 5.90
CA ARG A 66 -3.19 19.54 7.29
C ARG A 66 -4.60 19.53 7.91
N GLN A 67 -5.64 19.66 7.10
CA GLN A 67 -7.03 19.69 7.55
C GLN A 67 -7.64 18.28 7.70
N GLN A 68 -6.92 17.23 7.30
CA GLN A 68 -7.40 15.84 7.25
C GLN A 68 -8.71 15.69 6.46
N THR A 69 -8.85 16.48 5.39
CA THR A 69 -10.00 16.44 4.47
C THR A 69 -9.66 15.77 3.14
N GLN A 70 -8.36 15.59 2.88
CA GLN A 70 -7.86 14.92 1.68
C GLN A 70 -6.79 13.93 2.10
N PHE A 71 -6.88 12.73 1.58
CA PHE A 71 -6.04 11.61 1.93
C PHE A 71 -5.43 11.01 0.66
N TYR A 72 -4.22 10.49 0.79
CA TYR A 72 -3.39 10.04 -0.30
C TYR A 72 -2.70 8.74 0.09
N LEU A 73 -2.76 7.75 -0.81
CA LEU A 73 -1.93 6.56 -0.69
C LEU A 73 -0.76 6.66 -1.67
N LEU A 74 0.46 6.78 -1.13
CA LEU A 74 1.69 6.89 -1.91
C LEU A 74 2.45 5.57 -1.90
N MET A 75 2.66 5.00 -3.09
CA MET A 75 3.53 3.85 -3.29
C MET A 75 4.95 4.31 -3.68
N LEU A 76 5.97 3.81 -2.98
CA LEU A 76 7.38 4.12 -3.27
C LEU A 76 8.22 2.83 -3.27
N PRO A 77 9.24 2.71 -4.13
CA PRO A 77 10.25 1.66 -3.98
C PRO A 77 10.91 1.70 -2.59
N GLY A 78 11.28 0.54 -2.05
CA GLY A 78 11.90 0.40 -0.72
C GLY A 78 13.05 1.40 -0.48
N GLU A 79 14.02 1.42 -1.40
CA GLU A 79 15.23 2.25 -1.35
C GLU A 79 14.98 3.77 -1.47
N LYS A 80 13.81 4.19 -1.97
CA LYS A 80 13.58 5.59 -2.31
C LYS A 80 13.22 6.43 -1.09
N HIS A 81 14.09 7.31 -0.63
CA HIS A 81 13.77 8.18 0.52
C HIS A 81 12.55 9.08 0.27
N PHE A 82 11.60 9.04 1.20
CA PHE A 82 10.43 9.91 1.18
C PHE A 82 10.80 11.31 1.69
N LYS A 83 10.52 12.34 0.89
CA LYS A 83 10.73 13.75 1.26
C LYS A 83 9.48 14.55 0.97
N THR A 84 8.71 14.82 2.03
CA THR A 84 7.40 15.48 1.96
C THR A 84 7.42 16.84 1.27
N LYS A 85 8.54 17.58 1.37
CA LYS A 85 8.70 18.91 0.76
C LYS A 85 8.51 18.91 -0.75
N PHE A 86 9.01 17.88 -1.44
CA PHE A 86 8.96 17.81 -2.90
C PHE A 86 7.62 17.29 -3.41
N LEU A 87 7.01 16.35 -2.67
CA LEU A 87 5.75 15.74 -3.09
C LEU A 87 4.61 16.76 -3.19
N SER A 88 4.45 17.63 -2.19
CA SER A 88 3.36 18.62 -2.23
C SER A 88 3.51 19.61 -3.38
N SER A 89 4.75 20.00 -3.73
CA SER A 89 5.00 20.83 -4.91
C SER A 89 4.75 20.08 -6.23
N GLU A 90 5.13 18.82 -6.33
CA GLU A 90 4.92 18.00 -7.53
C GLU A 90 3.44 17.71 -7.80
N LEU A 91 2.64 17.56 -6.73
CA LEU A 91 1.20 17.33 -6.82
C LEU A 91 0.37 18.62 -6.89
N GLY A 92 1.00 19.79 -6.67
CA GLY A 92 0.29 21.07 -6.56
C GLY A 92 -0.69 21.12 -5.39
N CYS A 93 -0.45 20.35 -4.33
CA CYS A 93 -1.34 20.23 -3.18
C CYS A 93 -0.77 20.93 -1.93
N ALA A 94 -1.61 21.06 -0.90
CA ALA A 94 -1.15 21.52 0.40
C ALA A 94 -0.07 20.58 0.97
N ARG A 95 0.73 21.09 1.92
CA ARG A 95 1.73 20.28 2.63
C ARG A 95 1.07 19.03 3.21
N LEU A 96 1.63 17.88 2.88
CA LEU A 96 1.17 16.58 3.35
C LEU A 96 1.80 16.23 4.70
N SER A 97 1.10 15.41 5.47
CA SER A 97 1.52 14.80 6.73
C SER A 97 1.11 13.32 6.73
N PHE A 98 1.64 12.51 7.65
CA PHE A 98 1.10 11.17 7.86
C PHE A 98 -0.30 11.23 8.46
N ALA A 99 -1.19 10.39 7.95
CA ALA A 99 -2.50 10.19 8.54
C ALA A 99 -2.38 9.39 9.85
N THR A 100 -3.38 9.51 10.72
CA THR A 100 -3.43 8.79 12.00
C THR A 100 -3.90 7.35 11.81
N GLU A 101 -3.64 6.51 12.81
CA GLU A 101 -4.14 5.13 12.84
C GLU A 101 -5.67 5.07 12.73
N ASP A 102 -6.39 5.95 13.45
CA ASP A 102 -7.86 6.00 13.39
C ASP A 102 -8.38 6.13 11.94
N HIS A 103 -7.77 7.02 11.16
CA HIS A 103 -8.11 7.20 9.74
C HIS A 103 -7.73 5.98 8.89
N MET A 104 -6.65 5.26 9.22
CA MET A 104 -6.28 4.04 8.50
C MET A 104 -7.29 2.92 8.74
N VAL A 105 -7.76 2.76 9.99
CA VAL A 105 -8.77 1.77 10.33
C VAL A 105 -10.11 2.14 9.70
N GLU A 106 -10.51 3.41 9.78
CA GLU A 106 -11.77 3.91 9.22
C GLU A 106 -11.83 3.79 7.69
N LEU A 107 -10.79 4.27 7.00
CA LEU A 107 -10.80 4.40 5.54
C LEU A 107 -10.28 3.16 4.81
N LEU A 108 -9.32 2.44 5.39
CA LEU A 108 -8.63 1.33 4.74
C LEU A 108 -8.84 -0.01 5.47
N GLY A 109 -9.36 -0.02 6.70
CA GLY A 109 -9.50 -1.21 7.52
C GLY A 109 -8.16 -1.82 7.97
N ILE A 110 -7.06 -1.05 7.98
CA ILE A 110 -5.71 -1.56 8.26
C ILE A 110 -5.03 -0.78 9.39
N HIS A 111 -4.08 -1.44 10.04
CA HIS A 111 -3.25 -0.86 11.11
C HIS A 111 -1.88 -0.39 10.61
N PRO A 112 -1.20 0.52 11.34
CA PRO A 112 0.18 0.91 11.08
C PRO A 112 1.11 -0.30 10.91
N GLY A 113 2.01 -0.23 9.93
CA GLY A 113 2.92 -1.33 9.60
C GLY A 113 2.37 -2.33 8.57
N ALA A 114 1.08 -2.29 8.26
CA ALA A 114 0.42 -3.14 7.25
C ALA A 114 -0.18 -2.34 6.08
N VAL A 115 0.34 -1.13 5.81
CA VAL A 115 -0.20 -0.25 4.76
C VAL A 115 -0.10 -0.95 3.40
N SER A 116 -1.23 -1.13 2.73
CA SER A 116 -1.33 -1.81 1.44
C SER A 116 -2.37 -1.13 0.52
N PRO A 117 -2.14 -1.08 -0.80
CA PRO A 117 -3.16 -0.65 -1.77
C PRO A 117 -4.42 -1.51 -1.73
N MET A 118 -4.33 -2.74 -1.25
CA MET A 118 -5.51 -3.60 -1.12
C MET A 118 -6.52 -3.06 -0.10
N GLY A 119 -6.10 -2.21 0.85
CA GLY A 119 -7.02 -1.51 1.76
C GLY A 119 -8.02 -0.61 1.05
N LEU A 120 -7.75 -0.18 -0.19
CA LEU A 120 -8.67 0.64 -0.99
C LEU A 120 -9.97 -0.08 -1.35
N MET A 121 -10.03 -1.41 -1.24
CA MET A 121 -11.29 -2.14 -1.40
C MET A 121 -12.29 -1.83 -0.28
N ASN A 122 -11.80 -1.34 0.87
CA ASN A 122 -12.62 -0.95 2.02
C ASN A 122 -13.00 0.54 2.00
N ASP A 123 -12.38 1.30 1.10
CA ASP A 123 -12.55 2.74 1.00
C ASP A 123 -13.91 3.11 0.43
N LYS A 124 -14.69 3.84 1.23
CA LYS A 124 -16.02 4.34 0.87
C LYS A 124 -16.00 5.81 0.44
N ASP A 125 -14.88 6.50 0.66
CA ASP A 125 -14.75 7.95 0.53
C ASP A 125 -13.89 8.38 -0.67
N ASN A 126 -13.48 7.43 -1.53
CA ASN A 126 -12.73 7.65 -2.78
C ASN A 126 -11.40 8.41 -2.57
N LEU A 127 -10.48 7.77 -1.85
CA LEU A 127 -9.09 8.15 -1.68
C LEU A 127 -8.37 8.32 -3.03
N GLU A 128 -7.54 9.37 -3.12
CA GLU A 128 -6.67 9.57 -4.29
C GLU A 128 -5.42 8.68 -4.18
N THR A 129 -5.24 7.78 -5.14
CA THR A 129 -4.06 6.92 -5.22
C THR A 129 -2.96 7.54 -6.06
N LEU A 130 -1.72 7.53 -5.57
CA LEU A 130 -0.56 8.04 -6.30
C LEU A 130 0.36 6.88 -6.69
N PRO A 131 0.47 6.55 -8.00
CA PRO A 131 1.35 5.48 -8.45
C PRO A 131 2.83 5.82 -8.16
N PRO A 132 3.71 4.82 -8.05
CA PRO A 132 5.14 5.04 -7.90
C PRO A 132 5.68 5.70 -9.17
N ARG A 133 5.79 7.03 -9.16
CA ARG A 133 6.44 7.79 -10.24
C ARG A 133 7.93 7.97 -9.96
N PRO A 134 8.82 7.94 -10.97
CA PRO A 134 10.17 8.48 -10.79
C PRO A 134 10.03 9.94 -10.30
N ILE A 135 10.74 10.29 -9.21
CA ILE A 135 10.78 11.70 -8.77
C ILE A 135 11.45 12.45 -9.93
N GLY A 136 10.70 13.28 -10.65
CA GLY A 136 11.17 13.94 -11.87
C GLY A 136 10.17 14.00 -13.05
N GLU A 137 9.10 13.20 -13.07
CA GLU A 137 8.09 13.24 -14.14
C GLU A 137 6.72 13.77 -13.66
N VAL A 138 6.33 14.90 -14.25
CA VAL A 138 5.18 15.74 -13.90
C VAL A 138 3.85 15.16 -14.42
N CYS A 139 2.80 15.33 -13.60
CA CYS A 139 1.34 15.23 -13.83
C CYS A 139 0.69 14.07 -14.60
N ALA A 140 -0.27 13.41 -13.94
CA ALA A 140 -1.71 13.50 -14.29
C ALA A 140 -2.55 12.99 -13.11
N SER A 141 -3.42 13.84 -12.54
CA SER A 141 -4.53 13.39 -11.70
C SER A 141 -5.63 12.89 -12.63
N TYR A 142 -6.05 11.64 -12.45
CA TYR A 142 -7.26 11.14 -13.12
C TYR A 142 -8.46 11.61 -12.31
N ARG A 143 -9.06 12.73 -12.73
CA ARG A 143 -10.50 12.95 -12.54
C ARG A 143 -11.21 12.38 -13.76
N THR A 144 -12.07 11.39 -13.55
CA THR A 144 -13.25 11.20 -14.40
C THR A 144 -14.47 11.54 -13.59
#